data_AF-A0A529QHF9-F1
#
_entry.id   AF-A0A529QHF9-F1
#
_cell.length_a   1.000
_cell.length_b   1.000
_cell.length_c   1.000
_cell.angle_alpha   90.00
_cell.angle_beta   90.00
_cell.angle_gamma   90.00
#
_symmetry.space_group_name_H-M   'P 1'
#
loop_
_entity.id
_entity.type
_entity.pdbx_description
1 polymer ?
#
loop_
_entity_poly.entity_id
_entity_poly.type
_entity_poly.pdbx_seq_one_letter_code
_entity_poly.pdbx_strand_id
1 'polypeptide(L)'
;MSKAAPRGANSAPSQRPLSDTHAPNEGDGVETSPSVSDRIAKTTCYMCACRCGIDVHIKDGKVRYINGNKDHPVNRGVICGKGSAGIMQHYSPARLKKPLLRTGPRGSGE
;
A
#
# COMPACT_ATOMS: atom_id res chain seq x y z
N MET A 1 10.51 46.10 32.33
CA MET A 1 9.39 45.26 31.84
C MET A 1 9.63 44.95 30.37
N SER A 2 10.38 43.88 30.06
CA SER A 2 10.65 43.49 28.67
C SER A 2 9.61 42.47 28.23
N LYS A 3 8.89 42.78 27.14
CA LYS A 3 7.79 41.97 26.58
C LYS A 3 8.34 40.63 26.07
N ALA A 4 7.79 39.52 26.58
CA ALA A 4 8.02 38.21 25.99
C ALA A 4 7.45 38.19 24.55
N ALA A 5 8.27 37.79 23.58
CA ALA A 5 7.84 37.56 22.22
C ALA A 5 6.79 36.42 22.18
N PRO A 6 5.78 36.50 21.30
CA PRO A 6 4.75 35.48 21.22
C PRO A 6 5.37 34.16 20.79
N ARG A 7 5.25 33.14 21.65
CA ARG A 7 5.59 31.76 21.33
C ARG A 7 4.67 31.27 20.22
N GLY A 8 5.20 31.18 19.00
CA GLY A 8 4.50 30.57 17.87
C GLY A 8 4.15 29.11 18.19
N ALA A 9 3.11 28.58 17.55
CA ALA A 9 2.53 27.25 17.79
C ALA A 9 3.53 26.07 17.73
N ASN A 10 4.75 26.30 17.25
CA ASN A 10 5.81 25.31 17.05
C ASN A 10 6.91 25.37 18.13
N SER A 11 6.65 26.03 19.26
CA SER A 11 7.61 26.17 20.38
C SER A 11 7.48 25.10 21.46
N ALA A 12 6.69 24.05 21.20
CA ALA A 12 6.64 22.86 22.03
C ALA A 12 7.91 22.01 21.82
N PRO A 13 8.46 21.39 22.89
CA PRO A 13 9.66 20.54 22.82
C PRO A 13 9.53 19.32 21.89
N SER A 14 8.31 19.01 21.41
CA SER A 14 8.05 17.95 20.41
C SER A 14 8.26 18.39 18.97
N GLN A 15 8.49 19.68 18.69
CA GLN A 15 8.73 20.18 17.34
C GLN A 15 10.18 20.62 17.19
N ARG A 16 11.01 19.66 16.76
CA ARG A 16 12.43 19.88 16.46
C ARG A 16 12.61 20.81 15.25
N PRO A 17 13.70 21.59 15.20
CA PRO A 17 14.04 22.40 14.04
C PRO A 17 14.24 21.52 12.80
N LEU A 18 13.79 22.02 11.64
CA LEU A 18 13.81 21.33 10.34
C LEU A 18 15.20 20.88 9.86
N SER A 19 16.27 21.27 10.56
CA SER A 19 17.66 20.96 10.24
C SER A 19 18.07 19.53 10.55
N ASP A 20 17.30 18.81 11.37
CA ASP A 20 17.53 17.40 11.69
C ASP A 20 16.20 16.64 11.57
N THR A 21 15.89 16.22 10.34
CA THR A 21 14.66 15.47 10.00
C THR A 21 14.76 13.99 10.31
N HIS A 22 15.92 13.50 10.75
CA HIS A 22 16.03 12.15 11.25
C HIS A 22 15.34 12.08 12.61
N ALA A 23 14.32 11.22 12.69
CA ALA A 23 13.78 10.80 13.97
C ALA A 23 14.96 10.36 14.86
N PRO A 24 15.05 10.82 16.11
CA PRO A 24 16.08 10.34 17.02
C PRO A 24 15.97 8.80 17.09
N ASN A 25 17.10 8.10 17.25
CA ASN A 25 17.10 6.67 17.55
C ASN A 25 16.56 6.48 18.98
N GLU A 26 15.24 6.62 19.12
CA GLU A 26 14.49 6.26 20.30
C GLU A 26 14.55 4.73 20.36
N GLY A 27 15.32 4.19 21.31
CA GLY A 27 15.46 2.76 21.56
C GLY A 27 14.20 2.14 22.16
N ASP A 28 13.05 2.33 21.51
CA ASP A 28 11.76 1.76 21.89
C ASP A 28 11.69 0.24 21.68
N GLY A 29 12.75 -0.34 21.10
CA GLY A 29 12.88 -1.78 20.83
C GLY A 29 11.98 -2.26 19.69
N VAL A 30 11.43 -1.35 18.88
CA VAL A 30 10.53 -1.70 17.77
C VAL A 30 11.35 -2.02 16.53
N GLU A 31 11.18 -3.22 15.99
CA GLU A 31 11.69 -3.56 14.67
C GLU A 31 10.90 -2.81 13.60
N THR A 32 11.47 -1.73 13.08
CA THR A 32 10.79 -0.84 12.11
C THR A 32 10.74 -1.41 10.69
N SER A 33 11.47 -2.49 10.41
CA SER A 33 11.59 -3.09 9.07
C SER A 33 11.51 -4.62 9.09
N PRO A 34 10.41 -5.22 9.60
CA PRO A 34 10.29 -6.67 9.67
C PRO A 34 10.11 -7.29 8.27
N SER A 35 10.45 -8.57 8.14
CA SER A 35 10.14 -9.33 6.92
C SER A 35 8.62 -9.44 6.73
N VAL A 36 8.14 -8.93 5.59
CA VAL A 36 6.70 -8.78 5.30
C VAL A 36 6.12 -9.93 4.47
N SER A 37 6.95 -10.79 3.88
CA SER A 37 6.53 -11.86 2.96
C SER A 37 7.59 -12.94 2.77
N ASP A 38 7.16 -14.17 2.49
CA ASP A 38 8.04 -15.33 2.24
C ASP A 38 8.53 -15.36 0.79
N ARG A 39 7.72 -14.85 -0.15
CA ARG A 39 8.12 -14.71 -1.56
C ARG A 39 7.52 -13.48 -2.22
N ILE A 40 8.17 -13.05 -3.29
CA ILE A 40 7.71 -11.97 -4.17
C ILE A 40 7.45 -12.56 -5.56
N ALA A 41 6.24 -12.36 -6.09
CA ALA A 41 5.89 -12.71 -7.45
C ALA A 41 5.84 -11.45 -8.32
N LYS A 42 6.59 -11.43 -9.42
CA LYS A 42 6.54 -10.32 -10.39
C LYS A 42 5.43 -10.58 -11.40
N THR A 43 4.55 -9.61 -11.60
CA THR A 43 3.45 -9.72 -12.57
C THR A 43 2.99 -8.34 -13.04
N THR A 44 1.91 -8.29 -13.83
CA THR A 44 1.36 -7.08 -14.42
C THR A 44 0.04 -6.72 -13.77
N CYS A 45 -0.14 -5.44 -13.44
CA CYS A 45 -1.38 -4.90 -12.89
C CYS A 45 -2.46 -4.77 -13.98
N TYR A 46 -3.65 -5.34 -13.73
CA TYR A 46 -4.79 -5.31 -14.64
C TYR A 46 -5.91 -4.32 -14.25
N MET A 47 -5.66 -3.45 -13.26
CA MET A 47 -6.66 -2.50 -12.75
C MET A 47 -7.00 -1.37 -13.73
N CYS A 48 -6.14 -1.11 -14.71
CA CYS A 48 -6.38 -0.15 -15.80
C CYS A 48 -5.55 -0.54 -17.03
N ALA A 49 -5.72 0.21 -18.12
CA ALA A 49 -5.03 0.00 -19.39
C ALA A 49 -3.50 0.24 -19.32
N CYS A 50 -2.97 0.90 -18.29
CA CYS A 50 -1.55 1.25 -18.20
C CYS A 50 -0.62 0.04 -18.00
N ARG A 51 -1.12 -1.09 -17.51
CA ARG A 51 -0.36 -2.34 -17.32
C ARG A 51 0.98 -2.15 -16.58
N CYS A 52 0.92 -1.49 -15.42
CA CYS A 52 2.08 -1.31 -14.54
C CYS A 52 2.67 -2.66 -14.10
N GLY A 53 3.99 -2.77 -14.00
CA GLY A 53 4.63 -3.92 -13.37
C GLY A 53 4.53 -3.85 -11.85
N ILE A 54 4.19 -4.98 -11.22
CA ILE A 54 3.99 -5.08 -9.79
C ILE A 54 4.76 -6.24 -9.19
N ASP A 55 5.20 -6.02 -7.95
CA ASP A 55 5.77 -7.01 -7.06
C ASP A 55 4.66 -7.40 -6.06
N VAL A 56 4.28 -8.68 -6.05
CA VAL A 56 3.22 -9.21 -5.22
C VAL A 56 3.85 -9.99 -4.07
N HIS A 57 3.69 -9.46 -2.87
CA HIS A 57 4.26 -10.02 -1.66
C HIS A 57 3.32 -11.07 -1.07
N ILE A 58 3.81 -12.30 -0.90
CA ILE A 58 3.01 -13.45 -0.52
C ILE A 58 3.55 -14.03 0.78
N LYS A 59 2.66 -14.24 1.74
CA LYS A 59 2.94 -14.85 3.05
C LYS A 59 1.93 -15.95 3.32
N ASP A 60 2.38 -17.13 3.74
CA ASP A 60 1.50 -18.27 4.03
C ASP A 60 0.56 -18.62 2.86
N GLY A 61 1.06 -18.48 1.63
CA GLY A 61 0.29 -18.70 0.40
C GLY A 61 -0.77 -17.62 0.08
N LYS A 62 -0.88 -16.56 0.88
CA LYS A 62 -1.83 -15.45 0.70
C LYS A 62 -1.11 -14.17 0.30
N VAL A 63 -1.76 -13.36 -0.54
CA VAL A 63 -1.27 -12.04 -0.91
C VAL A 63 -1.35 -11.14 0.32
N ARG A 64 -0.21 -10.57 0.73
CA ARG A 64 -0.11 -9.70 1.90
C ARG A 64 -0.13 -8.22 1.52
N TYR A 65 0.58 -7.85 0.46
CA TYR A 65 0.54 -6.51 -0.13
C TYR A 65 1.07 -6.50 -1.57
N ILE A 66 0.87 -5.38 -2.27
CA ILE A 66 1.32 -5.15 -3.65
C ILE A 66 2.06 -3.81 -3.72
N ASN A 67 3.24 -3.79 -4.32
CA ASN A 67 3.99 -2.59 -4.67
C ASN A 67 4.40 -2.62 -6.15
N GLY A 68 4.95 -1.51 -6.64
CA GLY A 68 5.44 -1.44 -8.01
C GLY A 68 6.78 -2.15 -8.17
N ASN A 69 6.94 -2.86 -9.29
CA ASN A 69 8.21 -3.45 -9.68
C ASN A 69 9.14 -2.34 -10.20
N LYS A 70 10.27 -2.13 -9.51
CA LYS A 70 11.28 -1.12 -9.88
C LYS A 70 11.93 -1.39 -11.23
N ASP A 71 12.02 -2.65 -11.63
CA ASP A 71 12.67 -3.09 -12.86
C ASP A 71 11.75 -2.99 -14.08
N HIS A 72 10.47 -2.68 -13.89
CA HIS A 72 9.51 -2.67 -14.98
C HIS A 72 9.58 -1.35 -15.77
N PRO A 73 9.70 -1.41 -17.12
CA PRO A 73 10.05 -0.25 -17.94
C PRO A 73 8.98 0.86 -17.91
N VAL A 74 7.71 0.48 -17.74
CA VAL A 74 6.57 1.41 -17.81
C VAL A 74 6.47 2.29 -16.57
N ASN A 75 6.62 1.72 -15.38
CA ASN A 75 6.26 2.40 -14.13
C ASN A 75 7.42 2.54 -13.13
N ARG A 76 8.53 1.83 -13.35
CA ARG A 76 9.78 1.98 -12.57
C ARG A 76 9.54 2.00 -11.05
N GLY A 77 8.64 1.14 -10.57
CA GLY A 77 8.30 1.01 -9.15
C GLY A 77 7.15 1.87 -8.64
N VAL A 78 6.67 2.86 -9.41
CA VAL A 78 5.53 3.70 -9.01
C VAL A 78 4.21 3.03 -9.39
N ILE A 79 3.23 3.02 -8.49
CA ILE A 79 1.87 2.52 -8.78
C ILE A 79 0.81 3.44 -8.17
N CYS A 80 -0.36 3.49 -8.80
CA CYS A 80 -1.51 4.23 -8.26
C CYS A 80 -2.22 3.42 -7.16
N GLY A 81 -3.05 4.10 -6.34
CA GLY A 81 -3.81 3.46 -5.26
C GLY A 81 -4.70 2.30 -5.73
N LYS A 82 -5.21 2.33 -6.97
CA LYS A 82 -5.96 1.20 -7.55
C LYS A 82 -5.10 -0.05 -7.67
N GLY A 83 -3.84 0.11 -8.09
CA GLY A 83 -2.89 -1.00 -8.22
C GLY A 83 -2.55 -1.61 -6.86
N SER A 84 -2.26 -0.77 -5.87
CA SER A 84 -1.96 -1.20 -4.51
C SER A 84 -3.15 -1.93 -3.86
N ALA A 85 -4.38 -1.48 -4.15
CA ALA A 85 -5.61 -2.07 -3.65
C ALA A 85 -6.10 -3.30 -4.44
N GLY A 86 -5.35 -3.78 -5.45
CA GLY A 86 -5.76 -4.92 -6.29
C GLY A 86 -6.04 -6.21 -5.51
N ILE A 87 -5.42 -6.36 -4.33
CA ILE A 87 -5.68 -7.45 -3.37
C ILE A 87 -7.17 -7.60 -3.02
N MET A 88 -7.92 -6.48 -2.95
CA MET A 88 -9.33 -6.48 -2.55
C MET A 88 -10.22 -7.20 -3.57
N GLN A 89 -9.86 -7.18 -4.86
CA GLN A 89 -10.60 -7.96 -5.86
C GLN A 89 -10.38 -9.47 -5.67
N HIS A 90 -9.17 -9.87 -5.25
CA HIS A 90 -8.84 -11.28 -5.09
C HIS A 90 -9.58 -11.93 -3.91
N TYR A 91 -9.81 -11.16 -2.85
CA TYR A 91 -10.50 -11.60 -1.63
C TYR A 91 -11.93 -11.08 -1.51
N SER A 92 -12.47 -10.46 -2.56
CA SER A 92 -13.85 -9.95 -2.53
C SER A 92 -14.84 -11.10 -2.29
N PRO A 93 -15.81 -10.95 -1.37
CA PRO A 93 -16.87 -11.93 -1.17
C PRO A 93 -17.75 -12.10 -2.42
N ALA A 94 -17.82 -11.08 -3.27
CA ALA A 94 -18.57 -11.10 -4.52
C ALA A 94 -17.82 -11.77 -5.69
N ARG A 95 -16.58 -12.25 -5.48
CA ARG A 95 -15.79 -12.89 -6.55
C ARG A 95 -16.43 -14.21 -6.96
N LEU A 96 -16.68 -14.36 -8.26
CA LEU A 96 -17.17 -15.61 -8.84
C LEU A 96 -16.12 -16.72 -8.67
N LYS A 97 -16.53 -17.86 -8.10
CA LYS A 97 -15.65 -19.02 -7.82
C LYS A 97 -15.85 -20.18 -8.78
N LYS A 98 -16.95 -20.18 -9.53
CA LYS A 98 -17.32 -21.24 -10.48
C LYS A 98 -18.07 -20.62 -11.67
N PRO A 99 -18.10 -21.29 -12.84
CA PRO A 99 -19.03 -20.94 -13.91
C PRO A 99 -20.47 -20.96 -13.40
N LEU A 100 -21.29 -20.00 -13.84
CA LEU A 100 -22.71 -19.89 -13.50
C LEU A 100 -23.56 -20.01 -14.77
N LEU A 101 -24.69 -20.71 -14.66
CA LEU A 101 -25.71 -20.79 -15.71
C LEU A 101 -26.90 -19.93 -15.27
N ARG A 102 -27.34 -19.02 -16.14
CA ARG A 102 -28.51 -18.18 -15.90
C ARG A 102 -29.79 -19.03 -16.02
N THR A 103 -30.60 -19.06 -14.97
CA THR A 103 -31.90 -19.76 -14.97
C THR A 103 -33.09 -18.81 -15.02
N GLY A 104 -32.91 -17.52 -14.71
CA GLY A 104 -33.97 -16.51 -14.69
C GLY A 104 -33.88 -15.46 -15.82
N PRO A 105 -34.76 -14.43 -15.78
CA PRO A 105 -34.65 -13.24 -16.61
C PRO A 105 -33.32 -12.50 -16.40
N ARG A 106 -32.85 -11.73 -17.40
CA ARG A 106 -31.59 -10.98 -17.27
C ARG A 106 -31.69 -9.95 -16.13
N GLY A 107 -30.74 -10.02 -15.20
CA GLY A 107 -30.64 -9.10 -14.05
C GLY A 107 -31.19 -9.66 -12.73
N SER A 108 -31.83 -10.84 -12.72
CA SER A 108 -32.34 -11.45 -11.47
C SER A 108 -31.25 -11.98 -10.53
N GLY A 109 -30.06 -12.28 -11.07
CA GLY A 109 -29.00 -12.98 -10.33
C GLY A 109 -29.21 -14.48 -10.22
N GLU A 110 -30.20 -15.02 -10.95
CA GLU A 110 -30.54 -16.45 -11.04
C GLU A 110 -30.17 -17.04 -12.40
#